data_AF-A0AAJ3UD67-F1
#
_entry.id   AF-A0AAJ3UD67-F1
#
_cell.length_a   1.000
_cell.length_b   1.000
_cell.length_c   1.000
_cell.angle_alpha   90.00
_cell.angle_beta   90.00
_cell.angle_gamma   90.00
#
_symmetry.space_group_name_H-M   'P 1'
#
loop_
_entity.id
_entity.type
_entity.pdbx_description
1 polymer ?
#
loop_
_entity_poly.entity_id
_entity_poly.type
_entity_poly.pdbx_seq_one_letter_code
_entity_poly.pdbx_strand_id
1 'polypeptide(L)'
;MRAEQVTDPIAYHGEGPVWAASWGAAAEGVTAGGGLRWVDMLAGDVLSLRADGTVDRTHVGDVAAALRPRAGGGAVVAVERGFALISPEGELTTLPELWGADAGIRMNEGGCDPDGRFHCGTMAYAKTPGAANLYRLAPGPDGGAGEVDVVLTGATTSNGLEWSPDGTLAYYNDTPTRQVAVFDYSREEGLTNRRVLVDVLDGEGKPDGLTVDAEGGIWVAVISHGQIHRYTPEGTLDEVVEVPVQKTTACTFGGDDLGTLYITTSWENLERGEDPLAGALFAVRPGVTGLPARPFAG
;
A
#
# COMPACT_ATOMS: atom_id res chain seq x y z
N MET A 1 -3.06 10.01 -19.36
CA MET A 1 -1.63 9.81 -19.68
C MET A 1 -1.29 8.32 -19.68
N ARG A 2 -0.06 7.87 -19.99
CA ARG A 2 0.28 6.43 -20.03
C ARG A 2 1.55 6.13 -19.25
N ALA A 3 1.52 5.08 -18.43
CA ALA A 3 2.67 4.61 -17.66
C ALA A 3 3.62 3.73 -18.48
N GLU A 4 4.90 3.78 -18.12
CA GLU A 4 5.99 3.03 -18.74
C GLU A 4 6.42 1.87 -17.83
N GLN A 5 6.79 0.74 -18.43
CA GLN A 5 7.25 -0.44 -17.70
C GLN A 5 8.65 -0.19 -17.12
N VAL A 6 8.85 -0.53 -15.84
CA VAL A 6 10.11 -0.36 -15.11
C VAL A 6 10.85 -1.68 -14.94
N THR A 7 10.13 -2.76 -14.66
CA THR A 7 10.70 -4.10 -14.46
C THR A 7 10.09 -5.10 -15.43
N ASP A 8 10.74 -6.25 -15.61
CA ASP A 8 10.05 -7.42 -16.15
C ASP A 8 8.84 -7.81 -15.27
N PRO A 9 7.90 -8.62 -15.78
CA PRO A 9 6.78 -9.14 -15.00
C PRO A 9 7.26 -10.19 -13.99
N ILE A 10 7.65 -9.70 -12.81
CA ILE A 10 8.33 -10.50 -11.79
C ILE A 10 7.42 -10.88 -10.63
N ALA A 11 6.37 -10.14 -10.33
CA ALA A 11 5.47 -10.45 -9.20
C ALA A 11 4.24 -11.25 -9.65
N TYR A 12 3.76 -12.19 -8.83
CA TYR A 12 2.44 -12.81 -9.03
C TYR A 12 1.32 -11.84 -8.69
N HIS A 13 1.42 -11.25 -7.50
CA HIS A 13 0.49 -10.25 -7.01
C HIS A 13 1.27 -9.10 -6.39
N GLY A 14 1.77 -8.20 -7.26
CA GLY A 14 2.49 -7.01 -6.83
C GLY A 14 1.56 -6.08 -6.07
N GLU A 15 1.94 -5.62 -4.89
CA GLU A 15 1.08 -4.82 -4.00
C GLU A 15 1.89 -3.87 -3.11
N GLY A 16 1.20 -2.96 -2.42
CA GLY A 16 1.75 -2.13 -1.33
C GLY A 16 3.09 -1.43 -1.63
N PRO A 17 3.26 -0.76 -2.79
CA PRO A 17 4.48 -0.04 -3.09
C PRO A 17 4.67 1.14 -2.14
N VAL A 18 5.91 1.40 -1.75
CA VAL A 18 6.30 2.52 -0.91
C VAL A 18 7.72 2.95 -1.24
N TRP A 19 7.90 4.26 -1.41
CA TRP A 19 9.22 4.86 -1.48
C TRP A 19 9.59 5.47 -0.12
N ALA A 20 10.83 5.27 0.30
CA ALA A 20 11.36 5.91 1.50
C ALA A 20 12.79 6.41 1.28
N ALA A 21 13.04 7.66 1.69
CA ALA A 21 14.37 8.24 1.69
C ALA A 21 15.38 7.45 2.56
N SER A 22 14.90 6.77 3.60
CA SER A 22 15.71 5.98 4.53
C SER A 22 16.21 4.64 3.98
N TRP A 23 15.76 4.22 2.80
CA TRP A 23 16.07 2.90 2.24
C TRP A 23 17.11 2.90 1.12
N GLY A 24 17.61 4.05 0.67
CA GLY A 24 18.70 4.02 -0.30
C GLY A 24 20.04 3.69 0.34
N ALA A 25 20.96 3.26 -0.52
CA ALA A 25 22.31 2.95 -0.09
C ALA A 25 23.06 4.23 0.28
N ALA A 26 23.61 4.29 1.50
CA ALA A 26 24.69 5.20 1.80
C ALA A 26 25.94 4.74 1.03
N ALA A 27 26.05 5.11 -0.24
CA ALA A 27 27.33 5.01 -0.95
C ALA A 27 28.21 6.19 -0.54
N GLU A 28 29.51 5.95 -0.30
CA GLU A 28 30.46 7.02 0.00
C GLU A 28 30.37 8.13 -1.07
N GLY A 29 30.03 9.34 -0.66
CA GLY A 29 29.95 10.51 -1.54
C GLY A 29 28.60 10.74 -2.23
N VAL A 30 27.57 9.93 -1.96
CA VAL A 30 26.19 10.16 -2.44
C VAL A 30 25.27 10.33 -1.24
N THR A 31 24.84 11.58 -0.99
CA THR A 31 23.93 11.93 0.12
C THR A 31 22.45 11.82 -0.25
N ALA A 32 22.12 11.36 -1.46
CA ALA A 32 20.76 11.30 -1.98
C ALA A 32 20.50 9.96 -2.67
N GLY A 33 19.60 9.19 -2.09
CA GLY A 33 19.00 8.03 -2.73
C GLY A 33 17.96 7.50 -1.77
N GLY A 34 16.68 7.60 -2.13
CA GLY A 34 15.66 6.78 -1.49
C GLY A 34 15.63 5.38 -2.09
N GLY A 35 14.80 4.51 -1.52
CA GLY A 35 14.56 3.17 -2.05
C GLY A 35 13.06 2.95 -2.30
N LEU A 36 12.73 2.31 -3.41
CA LEU A 36 11.38 1.81 -3.67
C LEU A 36 11.30 0.34 -3.26
N ARG A 37 10.30 0.00 -2.46
CA ARG A 37 9.95 -1.38 -2.11
C ARG A 37 8.46 -1.63 -2.33
N TRP A 38 8.10 -2.88 -2.56
CA TRP A 38 6.72 -3.36 -2.68
C TRP A 38 6.67 -4.83 -2.28
N VAL A 39 5.50 -5.46 -2.31
CA VAL A 39 5.36 -6.88 -2.00
C VAL A 39 4.93 -7.70 -3.21
N ASP A 40 5.33 -8.96 -3.27
CA ASP A 40 4.65 -10.00 -4.07
C ASP A 40 3.82 -10.80 -3.08
N MET A 41 2.58 -10.35 -2.89
CA MET A 41 1.84 -10.58 -1.67
C MET A 41 1.66 -12.05 -1.35
N LEU A 42 1.23 -12.84 -2.33
CA LEU A 42 0.94 -14.27 -2.18
C LEU A 42 2.18 -15.15 -2.38
N ALA A 43 3.31 -14.57 -2.78
CA ALA A 43 4.61 -15.22 -2.72
C ALA A 43 5.29 -15.01 -1.34
N GLY A 44 4.80 -14.04 -0.57
CA GLY A 44 5.35 -13.76 0.75
C GLY A 44 6.66 -12.99 0.74
N ASP A 45 6.93 -12.26 -0.34
CA ASP A 45 8.21 -11.58 -0.56
C ASP A 45 8.05 -10.06 -0.50
N VAL A 46 9.03 -9.39 0.12
CA VAL A 46 9.32 -7.97 -0.08
C VAL A 46 10.30 -7.82 -1.23
N LEU A 47 9.98 -6.97 -2.20
CA LEU A 47 10.79 -6.65 -3.36
C LEU A 47 11.43 -5.27 -3.16
N SER A 48 12.71 -5.13 -3.51
CA SER A 48 13.43 -3.86 -3.44
C SER A 48 14.10 -3.53 -4.78
N LEU A 49 13.76 -2.39 -5.37
CA LEU A 49 14.36 -1.93 -6.63
C LEU A 49 15.73 -1.31 -6.36
N ARG A 50 16.76 -1.81 -7.03
CA ARG A 50 18.11 -1.23 -7.04
C ARG A 50 18.24 -0.14 -8.10
N ALA A 51 19.25 0.71 -7.93
CA ALA A 51 19.58 1.78 -8.88
C ALA A 51 19.97 1.27 -10.28
N ASP A 52 20.47 0.04 -10.40
CA ASP A 52 20.79 -0.61 -11.69
C ASP A 52 19.57 -1.27 -12.35
N GLY A 53 18.38 -1.14 -11.76
CA GLY A 53 17.14 -1.74 -12.24
C GLY A 53 16.92 -3.19 -11.81
N THR A 54 17.88 -3.82 -11.12
CA THR A 54 17.70 -5.17 -10.57
C THR A 54 16.78 -5.14 -9.35
N VAL A 55 16.15 -6.27 -9.03
CA VAL A 55 15.21 -6.38 -7.92
C VAL A 55 15.66 -7.47 -6.95
N ASP A 56 15.83 -7.08 -5.69
CA ASP A 56 16.04 -8.01 -4.59
C ASP A 56 14.73 -8.55 -4.06
N ARG A 57 14.80 -9.75 -3.47
CA ARG A 57 13.70 -10.38 -2.75
C ARG A 57 14.11 -10.74 -1.33
N THR A 58 13.24 -10.46 -0.38
CA THR A 58 13.34 -10.90 1.00
C THR A 58 12.04 -11.60 1.38
N HIS A 59 12.13 -12.90 1.65
CA HIS A 59 10.97 -13.70 2.05
C HIS A 59 10.63 -13.43 3.53
N VAL A 60 9.34 -13.19 3.83
CA VAL A 60 8.88 -12.77 5.17
C VAL A 60 7.76 -13.64 5.74
N GLY A 61 7.20 -14.58 4.98
CA GLY A 61 6.14 -15.50 5.42
C GLY A 61 5.29 -15.98 4.25
N ASP A 62 4.12 -16.58 4.51
CA ASP A 62 3.23 -17.05 3.43
C ASP A 62 2.52 -15.89 2.69
N VAL A 63 2.30 -14.77 3.41
CA VAL A 63 1.77 -13.53 2.85
C VAL A 63 2.61 -12.35 3.33
N ALA A 64 2.94 -11.45 2.42
CA ALA A 64 3.46 -10.12 2.69
C ALA A 64 2.43 -9.11 2.19
N ALA A 65 1.61 -8.57 3.08
CA ALA A 65 0.44 -7.77 2.69
C ALA A 65 0.78 -6.32 2.36
N ALA A 66 1.50 -5.65 3.27
CA ALA A 66 1.95 -4.28 3.12
C ALA A 66 3.21 -4.05 3.95
N LEU A 67 4.01 -3.03 3.60
CA LEU A 67 5.14 -2.61 4.39
C LEU A 67 5.24 -1.08 4.49
N ARG A 68 5.84 -0.59 5.57
CA ARG A 68 6.19 0.83 5.74
C ARG A 68 7.57 0.97 6.41
N PRO A 69 8.32 2.05 6.14
CA PRO A 69 9.58 2.31 6.83
C PRO A 69 9.35 2.44 8.34
N ARG A 70 10.37 2.15 9.14
CA ARG A 70 10.36 2.41 10.58
C ARG A 70 11.19 3.64 10.91
N ALA A 71 10.78 4.39 11.92
CA ALA A 71 11.50 5.57 12.39
C ALA A 71 12.91 5.20 12.93
N GLY A 72 13.04 4.03 13.56
CA GLY A 72 14.32 3.46 14.00
C GLY A 72 15.14 2.76 12.89
N GLY A 73 14.67 2.79 11.63
CA GLY A 73 15.28 2.06 10.52
C GLY A 73 14.72 0.65 10.33
N GLY A 74 14.95 0.08 9.15
CA GLY A 74 14.30 -1.17 8.73
C GLY A 74 12.86 -0.93 8.24
N ALA A 75 11.97 -1.88 8.53
CA ALA A 75 10.56 -1.83 8.07
C ALA A 75 9.61 -2.53 9.04
N VAL A 76 8.35 -2.12 9.05
CA VAL A 76 7.23 -2.92 9.57
C VAL A 76 6.55 -3.59 8.38
N VAL A 77 6.14 -4.83 8.55
CA VAL A 77 5.48 -5.63 7.50
C VAL A 77 4.21 -6.26 8.09
N ALA A 78 3.10 -6.14 7.39
CA ALA A 78 1.92 -6.95 7.66
C ALA A 78 2.11 -8.32 7.02
N VAL A 79 2.11 -9.37 7.82
CA VAL A 79 2.19 -10.77 7.37
C VAL A 79 0.81 -11.41 7.49
N GLU A 80 0.63 -12.63 6.96
CA GLU A 80 -0.68 -13.27 6.83
C GLU A 80 -1.59 -13.08 8.05
N ARG A 81 -1.09 -13.39 9.26
CA ARG A 81 -1.87 -13.43 10.50
C ARG A 81 -1.44 -12.41 11.55
N GLY A 82 -0.76 -11.34 11.14
CA GLY A 82 -0.27 -10.32 12.08
C GLY A 82 0.77 -9.40 11.47
N PHE A 83 1.82 -9.11 12.22
CA PHE A 83 2.86 -8.17 11.82
C PHE A 83 4.25 -8.74 12.08
N ALA A 84 5.24 -8.21 11.39
CA ALA A 84 6.65 -8.48 11.60
C ALA A 84 7.47 -7.18 11.51
N LEU A 85 8.62 -7.18 12.15
CA LEU A 85 9.60 -6.10 12.07
C LEU A 85 10.84 -6.60 11.36
N ILE A 86 11.37 -5.80 10.44
CA ILE A 86 12.69 -5.98 9.84
C ILE A 86 13.60 -4.94 10.48
N SER A 87 14.74 -5.37 11.03
CA SER A 87 15.77 -4.47 11.60
C SER A 87 16.51 -3.70 10.49
N PRO A 88 17.27 -2.64 10.83
CA PRO A 88 18.15 -1.97 9.86
C PRO A 88 19.15 -2.93 9.18
N GLU A 89 19.57 -3.98 9.89
CA GLU A 89 20.48 -5.03 9.41
C GLU A 89 19.77 -6.11 8.58
N GLY A 90 18.44 -6.06 8.48
CA GLY A 90 17.63 -7.01 7.73
C GLY A 90 17.13 -8.22 8.52
N GLU A 91 17.27 -8.22 9.85
CA GLU A 91 16.75 -9.32 10.68
C GLU A 91 15.22 -9.26 10.79
N LEU A 92 14.55 -10.37 10.51
CA LEU A 92 13.09 -10.49 10.59
C LEU A 92 12.65 -11.01 11.97
N THR A 93 11.77 -10.27 12.63
CA THR A 93 11.11 -10.67 13.88
C THR A 93 9.59 -10.67 13.70
N THR A 94 8.97 -11.85 13.71
CA THR A 94 7.51 -11.99 13.64
C THR A 94 6.88 -11.75 15.01
N LEU A 95 5.82 -10.93 15.05
CA LEU A 95 5.04 -10.66 16.25
C LEU A 95 3.97 -11.76 16.48
N PRO A 96 3.37 -11.86 17.68
CA PRO A 96 2.30 -12.83 17.93
C PRO A 96 1.16 -12.72 16.92
N GLU A 97 0.62 -13.88 16.51
CA GLU A 97 -0.52 -13.94 15.61
C GLU A 97 -1.78 -13.34 16.25
N LEU A 98 -2.55 -12.62 15.44
CA LEU A 98 -3.80 -11.97 15.86
C LEU A 98 -5.02 -12.90 15.75
N TRP A 99 -4.91 -13.95 14.93
CA TRP A 99 -5.91 -14.99 14.76
C TRP A 99 -5.26 -16.33 14.39
N GLY A 100 -5.97 -17.42 14.67
CA GLY A 100 -5.47 -18.78 14.37
C GLY A 100 -5.60 -19.17 12.90
N ALA A 101 -4.87 -20.21 12.51
CA ALA A 101 -4.78 -20.70 11.12
C ALA A 101 -6.13 -21.07 10.47
N ASP A 102 -7.12 -21.51 11.26
CA ASP A 102 -8.44 -21.93 10.74
C ASP A 102 -9.37 -20.76 10.35
N ALA A 103 -8.95 -19.50 10.54
CA ALA A 103 -9.80 -18.34 10.32
C ALA A 103 -10.15 -18.06 8.85
N GLY A 104 -9.34 -18.56 7.90
CA GLY A 104 -9.53 -18.27 6.46
C GLY A 104 -9.42 -16.79 6.10
N ILE A 105 -8.67 -16.01 6.90
CA ILE A 105 -8.48 -14.55 6.78
C ILE A 105 -6.98 -14.25 6.69
N ARG A 106 -6.63 -13.25 5.89
CA ARG A 106 -5.27 -12.69 5.78
C ARG A 106 -5.28 -11.16 5.89
N MET A 107 -4.15 -10.58 6.26
CA MET A 107 -3.87 -9.16 5.99
C MET A 107 -3.90 -8.88 4.47
N ASN A 108 -4.19 -7.63 4.09
CA ASN A 108 -4.31 -7.19 2.69
C ASN A 108 -3.54 -5.90 2.38
N GLU A 109 -4.04 -4.72 2.76
CA GLU A 109 -3.37 -3.43 2.47
C GLU A 109 -3.25 -2.61 3.76
N GLY A 110 -2.28 -1.70 3.84
CA GLY A 110 -2.12 -0.89 5.02
C GLY A 110 -1.10 0.24 4.87
N GLY A 111 -1.22 1.25 5.74
CA GLY A 111 -0.37 2.43 5.78
C GLY A 111 -0.18 2.96 7.20
N CYS A 112 0.70 3.94 7.35
CA CYS A 112 0.96 4.58 8.63
C CYS A 112 0.15 5.87 8.77
N ASP A 113 -0.51 6.01 9.92
CA ASP A 113 -1.24 7.23 10.25
C ASP A 113 -0.29 8.39 10.63
N PRO A 114 -0.79 9.64 10.77
CA PRO A 114 0.03 10.79 11.16
C PRO A 114 0.78 10.62 12.49
N ASP A 115 0.31 9.72 13.34
CA ASP A 115 0.88 9.44 14.67
C ASP A 115 1.91 8.30 14.65
N GLY A 116 2.26 7.80 13.47
CA GLY A 116 3.24 6.73 13.29
C GLY A 116 2.74 5.36 13.76
N ARG A 117 1.43 5.12 13.77
CA ARG A 117 0.84 3.80 14.02
C ARG A 117 0.62 3.11 12.67
N PHE A 118 0.90 1.81 12.60
CA PHE A 118 0.74 1.05 11.36
C PHE A 118 -0.64 0.41 11.30
N HIS A 119 -1.44 0.77 10.31
CA HIS A 119 -2.76 0.20 10.08
C HIS A 119 -2.68 -0.83 8.96
N CYS A 120 -3.36 -1.96 9.10
CA CYS A 120 -3.50 -2.94 8.02
C CYS A 120 -4.86 -3.63 8.07
N GLY A 121 -5.53 -3.61 6.93
CA GLY A 121 -6.82 -4.22 6.68
C GLY A 121 -6.71 -5.71 6.40
N THR A 122 -7.75 -6.47 6.75
CA THR A 122 -7.84 -7.88 6.41
C THR A 122 -8.80 -8.17 5.26
N MET A 123 -8.79 -9.41 4.80
CA MET A 123 -9.86 -9.99 3.99
C MET A 123 -9.96 -11.49 4.22
N ALA A 124 -11.16 -12.05 4.06
CA ALA A 124 -11.32 -13.49 3.95
C ALA A 124 -10.85 -13.96 2.57
N TYR A 125 -10.14 -15.09 2.49
CA TYR A 125 -9.77 -15.71 1.20
C TYR A 125 -11.00 -16.01 0.33
N ALA A 126 -12.12 -16.40 0.97
CA ALA A 126 -13.41 -16.62 0.31
C ALA A 126 -14.13 -15.32 -0.11
N LYS A 127 -13.56 -14.14 0.18
CA LYS A 127 -14.16 -12.82 -0.06
C LYS A 127 -15.54 -12.67 0.61
N THR A 128 -15.69 -13.26 1.79
CA THR A 128 -16.93 -13.24 2.58
C THR A 128 -17.31 -11.80 2.95
N PRO A 129 -18.51 -11.32 2.57
CA PRO A 129 -18.97 -9.97 2.93
C PRO A 129 -18.95 -9.72 4.44
N GLY A 130 -18.38 -8.59 4.86
CA GLY A 130 -18.34 -8.19 6.26
C GLY A 130 -17.34 -8.93 7.16
N ALA A 131 -16.50 -9.82 6.61
CA ALA A 131 -15.54 -10.60 7.38
C ALA A 131 -14.20 -9.88 7.63
N ALA A 132 -13.97 -8.72 7.00
CA ALA A 132 -12.74 -7.96 7.13
C ALA A 132 -12.83 -6.88 8.21
N ASN A 133 -11.68 -6.62 8.82
CA ASN A 133 -11.46 -5.58 9.83
C ASN A 133 -10.21 -4.77 9.46
N LEU A 134 -10.09 -3.56 10.01
CA LEU A 134 -8.87 -2.76 10.00
C LEU A 134 -8.20 -2.86 11.36
N TYR A 135 -6.96 -3.36 11.39
CA TYR A 135 -6.13 -3.43 12.58
C TYR A 135 -5.17 -2.25 12.63
N ARG A 136 -4.79 -1.84 13.84
CA ARG A 136 -3.80 -0.79 14.09
C ARG A 136 -2.78 -1.26 15.11
N LEU A 137 -1.52 -1.36 14.69
CA LEU A 137 -0.37 -1.59 15.54
C LEU A 137 0.20 -0.26 16.06
N ALA A 138 0.21 -0.09 17.38
CA ALA A 138 0.81 1.06 18.04
C ALA A 138 2.33 0.88 18.21
N PRO A 139 3.11 1.99 18.28
CA PRO A 139 4.50 1.92 18.73
C PRO A 139 4.57 1.55 20.21
N GLY A 140 5.52 0.69 20.57
CA GLY A 140 5.85 0.31 21.93
C GLY A 140 6.77 1.34 22.62
N PRO A 141 6.86 1.32 23.96
CA PRO A 141 7.65 2.28 24.73
C PRO A 141 9.16 2.22 24.43
N ASP A 142 9.65 1.07 23.97
CA ASP A 142 11.07 0.84 23.69
C ASP A 142 11.44 1.07 22.21
N GLY A 143 10.56 1.72 21.43
CA GLY A 143 10.75 1.91 19.99
C GLY A 143 10.59 0.64 19.16
N GLY A 144 9.88 -0.35 19.71
CA GLY A 144 9.43 -1.58 19.05
C GLY A 144 7.92 -1.57 18.78
N ALA A 145 7.34 -2.74 18.54
CA ALA A 145 5.89 -2.89 18.40
C ALA A 145 5.16 -2.90 19.76
N GLY A 146 3.99 -2.26 19.82
CA GLY A 146 3.11 -2.16 20.98
C GLY A 146 1.80 -2.94 20.81
N GLU A 147 0.72 -2.42 21.38
CA GLU A 147 -0.61 -3.03 21.32
C GLU A 147 -1.21 -2.97 19.90
N VAL A 148 -2.09 -3.94 19.61
CA VAL A 148 -2.85 -4.02 18.36
C VAL A 148 -4.34 -3.89 18.65
N ASP A 149 -4.98 -2.91 18.04
CA ASP A 149 -6.43 -2.67 18.14
C ASP A 149 -7.14 -2.98 16.83
N VAL A 150 -8.44 -3.28 16.90
CA VAL A 150 -9.34 -3.23 15.74
C VAL A 150 -10.02 -1.86 15.71
N VAL A 151 -9.84 -1.11 14.61
CA VAL A 151 -10.31 0.28 14.48
C VAL A 151 -11.45 0.45 13.46
N LEU A 152 -11.68 -0.55 12.61
CA LEU A 152 -12.83 -0.63 11.72
C LEU A 152 -13.27 -2.10 11.60
N THR A 153 -14.57 -2.36 11.53
CA THR A 153 -15.12 -3.70 11.34
C THR A 153 -16.14 -3.72 10.21
N GLY A 154 -16.44 -4.93 9.72
CA GLY A 154 -17.53 -5.13 8.75
C GLY A 154 -17.18 -4.74 7.31
N ALA A 155 -15.90 -4.62 6.97
CA ALA A 155 -15.45 -4.51 5.59
C ALA A 155 -15.52 -5.88 4.89
N THR A 156 -15.39 -5.92 3.57
CA THR A 156 -15.28 -7.18 2.81
C THR A 156 -13.85 -7.46 2.33
N THR A 157 -13.23 -6.48 1.69
CA THR A 157 -11.84 -6.51 1.23
C THR A 157 -11.23 -5.17 1.57
N SER A 158 -10.66 -5.10 2.77
CA SER A 158 -10.03 -3.88 3.26
C SER A 158 -8.79 -3.58 2.43
N ASN A 159 -8.77 -2.40 1.83
CA ASN A 159 -7.78 -2.06 0.82
C ASN A 159 -7.29 -0.62 1.04
N GLY A 160 -6.90 0.08 -0.02
CA GLY A 160 -6.27 1.39 -0.02
C GLY A 160 -6.62 2.28 1.18
N LEU A 161 -5.57 2.68 1.92
CA LEU A 161 -5.64 3.55 3.08
C LEU A 161 -4.52 4.59 3.04
N GLU A 162 -4.88 5.87 3.04
CA GLU A 162 -3.94 6.99 3.14
C GLU A 162 -4.62 8.19 3.80
N TRP A 163 -3.83 9.18 4.18
CA TRP A 163 -4.34 10.40 4.80
C TRP A 163 -4.05 11.63 3.95
N SER A 164 -4.91 12.63 4.14
CA SER A 164 -4.68 14.00 3.65
C SER A 164 -3.31 14.55 4.07
N PRO A 165 -2.77 15.54 3.32
CA PRO A 165 -1.46 16.13 3.60
C PRO A 165 -1.33 16.72 5.01
N ASP A 166 -2.41 17.32 5.53
CA ASP A 166 -2.45 17.88 6.89
C ASP A 166 -2.77 16.83 7.98
N GLY A 167 -3.07 15.59 7.58
CA GLY A 167 -3.36 14.47 8.47
C GLY A 167 -4.73 14.50 9.13
N THR A 168 -5.62 15.44 8.78
CA THR A 168 -6.94 15.60 9.44
C THR A 168 -8.03 14.72 8.83
N LEU A 169 -7.82 14.23 7.62
CA LEU A 169 -8.70 13.28 6.93
C LEU A 169 -7.95 11.98 6.61
N ALA A 170 -8.68 10.87 6.64
CA ALA A 170 -8.25 9.57 6.12
C ALA A 170 -9.16 9.11 4.98
N TYR A 171 -8.57 8.59 3.91
CA TYR A 171 -9.23 8.01 2.76
C TYR A 171 -9.10 6.50 2.80
N TYR A 172 -10.19 5.81 2.53
CA TYR A 172 -10.24 4.35 2.64
C TYR A 172 -11.21 3.75 1.64
N ASN A 173 -10.83 2.65 0.99
CA ASN A 173 -11.76 1.88 0.18
C ASN A 173 -11.89 0.41 0.62
N ASP A 174 -13.13 -0.08 0.54
CA ASP A 174 -13.47 -1.49 0.64
C ASP A 174 -13.83 -1.95 -0.77
N THR A 175 -12.93 -2.68 -1.44
CA THR A 175 -12.97 -2.91 -2.90
C THR A 175 -14.37 -3.27 -3.47
N PRO A 176 -15.18 -4.14 -2.84
CA PRO A 176 -16.49 -4.51 -3.37
C PRO A 176 -17.56 -3.42 -3.28
N THR A 177 -17.39 -2.41 -2.42
CA THR A 177 -18.32 -1.28 -2.33
C THR A 177 -18.17 -0.32 -3.51
N ARG A 178 -17.01 -0.37 -4.20
CA ARG A 178 -16.62 0.57 -5.27
C ARG A 178 -16.62 2.03 -4.83
N GLN A 179 -16.38 2.26 -3.55
CA GLN A 179 -16.38 3.59 -2.97
C GLN A 179 -15.04 3.90 -2.34
N VAL A 180 -14.58 5.13 -2.52
CA VAL A 180 -13.59 5.74 -1.64
C VAL A 180 -14.36 6.52 -0.59
N ALA A 181 -14.24 6.08 0.67
CA ALA A 181 -14.75 6.79 1.82
C ALA A 181 -13.71 7.78 2.35
N VAL A 182 -14.20 8.82 3.02
CA VAL A 182 -13.38 9.74 3.81
C VAL A 182 -13.87 9.74 5.26
N PHE A 183 -12.93 9.84 6.18
CA PHE A 183 -13.13 9.94 7.61
C PHE A 183 -12.49 11.23 8.11
N ASP A 184 -13.06 11.80 9.16
CA ASP A 184 -12.30 12.73 9.99
C ASP A 184 -11.31 11.89 10.83
N TYR A 185 -10.10 12.43 11.06
CA TYR A 185 -9.06 11.77 11.81
C TYR A 185 -8.50 12.67 12.92
N SER A 186 -8.36 12.10 14.11
CA SER A 186 -7.54 12.68 15.18
C SER A 186 -6.79 11.58 15.93
N ARG A 187 -5.68 11.95 16.57
CA ARG A 187 -4.91 11.04 17.42
C ARG A 187 -5.73 10.38 18.52
N GLU A 188 -6.66 11.15 19.10
CA GLU A 188 -7.48 10.79 20.26
C GLU A 188 -8.67 9.91 19.87
N GLU A 189 -9.44 10.31 18.85
CA GLU A 189 -10.66 9.60 18.47
C GLU A 189 -10.41 8.54 17.38
N GLY A 190 -9.31 8.62 16.64
CA GLY A 190 -9.05 7.79 15.47
C GLY A 190 -9.95 8.19 14.29
N LEU A 191 -10.49 7.19 13.59
CA LEU A 191 -11.33 7.36 12.41
C LEU A 191 -12.79 7.62 12.81
N THR A 192 -13.33 8.79 12.47
CA THR A 192 -14.72 9.16 12.77
C THR A 192 -15.43 9.74 11.54
N ASN A 193 -16.75 9.97 11.63
CA ASN A 193 -17.54 10.67 10.60
C ASN A 193 -17.38 10.14 9.16
N ARG A 194 -17.41 8.80 9.00
CA ARG A 194 -17.34 8.13 7.71
C ARG A 194 -18.40 8.67 6.75
N ARG A 195 -17.97 9.06 5.55
CA ARG A 195 -18.83 9.49 4.44
C ARG A 195 -18.24 9.02 3.11
N VAL A 196 -19.09 8.82 2.10
CA VAL A 196 -18.63 8.51 0.74
C VAL A 196 -18.08 9.80 0.13
N LEU A 197 -16.88 9.71 -0.46
CA LEU A 197 -16.27 10.79 -1.22
C LEU A 197 -16.39 10.56 -2.73
N VAL A 198 -16.15 9.31 -3.16
CA VAL A 198 -16.15 8.90 -4.57
C VAL A 198 -16.94 7.61 -4.72
N ASP A 199 -17.78 7.55 -5.75
CA ASP A 199 -18.34 6.31 -6.30
C ASP A 199 -17.62 5.99 -7.61
N VAL A 200 -16.89 4.87 -7.67
CA VAL A 200 -16.28 4.34 -8.90
C VAL A 200 -17.37 3.60 -9.68
N LEU A 201 -17.73 4.10 -10.86
CA LEU A 201 -18.96 3.68 -11.52
C LEU A 201 -18.94 2.22 -11.98
N ASP A 202 -20.13 1.66 -12.16
CA ASP A 202 -20.27 0.32 -12.70
C ASP A 202 -19.68 0.21 -14.11
N GLY A 203 -18.76 -0.74 -14.30
CA GLY A 203 -18.04 -0.95 -15.56
C GLY A 203 -16.67 -0.28 -15.64
N GLU A 204 -16.31 0.57 -14.67
CA GLU A 204 -15.01 1.26 -14.63
C GLU A 204 -13.94 0.51 -13.82
N GLY A 205 -14.27 -0.68 -13.28
CA GLY A 205 -13.38 -1.47 -12.42
C GLY A 205 -13.73 -1.36 -10.95
N LYS A 206 -12.75 -1.58 -10.06
CA LYS A 206 -12.91 -1.45 -8.60
C LYS A 206 -11.71 -0.76 -7.96
N PRO A 207 -11.88 0.03 -6.90
CA PRO A 207 -10.78 0.66 -6.21
C PRO A 207 -9.96 -0.38 -5.43
N ASP A 208 -8.65 -0.25 -5.52
CA ASP A 208 -7.64 -1.12 -4.92
C ASP A 208 -6.74 -0.28 -3.99
N GLY A 209 -5.41 -0.37 -4.05
CA GLY A 209 -4.51 0.52 -3.31
C GLY A 209 -4.57 1.98 -3.76
N LEU A 210 -4.32 2.92 -2.83
CA LEU A 210 -4.33 4.36 -3.11
C LEU A 210 -3.15 5.11 -2.46
N THR A 211 -2.89 6.33 -2.94
CA THR A 211 -1.96 7.29 -2.33
C THR A 211 -2.47 8.73 -2.49
N VAL A 212 -1.83 9.69 -1.84
CA VAL A 212 -2.20 11.12 -1.86
C VAL A 212 -1.02 11.97 -2.30
N ASP A 213 -1.25 12.90 -3.23
CA ASP A 213 -0.25 13.87 -3.66
C ASP A 213 -0.17 15.11 -2.75
N ALA A 214 0.86 15.92 -2.94
CA ALA A 214 1.10 17.12 -2.13
C ALA A 214 0.03 18.21 -2.29
N GLU A 215 -0.81 18.15 -3.32
CA GLU A 215 -1.95 19.05 -3.53
C GLU A 215 -3.25 18.51 -2.89
N GLY A 216 -3.21 17.30 -2.33
CA GLY A 216 -4.37 16.61 -1.75
C GLY A 216 -5.15 15.76 -2.74
N GLY A 217 -4.65 15.57 -3.96
CA GLY A 217 -5.25 14.66 -4.94
C GLY A 217 -5.09 13.20 -4.53
N ILE A 218 -6.16 12.42 -4.69
CA ILE A 218 -6.25 11.02 -4.25
C ILE A 218 -6.08 10.12 -5.47
N TRP A 219 -4.97 9.40 -5.53
CA TRP A 219 -4.62 8.50 -6.62
C TRP A 219 -5.01 7.08 -6.26
N VAL A 220 -5.93 6.49 -7.01
CA VAL A 220 -6.54 5.19 -6.72
C VAL A 220 -6.25 4.23 -7.87
N ALA A 221 -5.65 3.09 -7.57
CA ALA A 221 -5.55 2.01 -8.54
C ALA A 221 -6.94 1.41 -8.80
N VAL A 222 -7.26 1.21 -10.07
CA VAL A 222 -8.57 0.71 -10.50
C VAL A 222 -8.39 -0.66 -11.15
N ILE A 223 -8.51 -1.71 -10.33
CA ILE A 223 -8.30 -3.08 -10.76
C ILE A 223 -9.35 -3.52 -11.79
N SER A 224 -8.94 -4.36 -12.73
CA SER A 224 -9.73 -4.85 -13.88
C SER A 224 -10.04 -3.79 -14.94
N HIS A 225 -9.44 -2.61 -14.84
CA HIS A 225 -9.51 -1.58 -15.89
C HIS A 225 -8.12 -1.10 -16.37
N GLY A 226 -7.06 -1.40 -15.62
CA GLY A 226 -5.69 -1.05 -16.03
C GLY A 226 -5.36 0.42 -15.85
N GLN A 227 -5.92 1.06 -14.83
CA GLN A 227 -5.86 2.51 -14.70
C GLN A 227 -5.55 2.96 -13.27
N ILE A 228 -4.94 4.15 -13.15
CA ILE A 228 -4.95 4.93 -11.93
C ILE A 228 -5.84 6.15 -12.15
N HIS A 229 -6.80 6.36 -11.26
CA HIS A 229 -7.66 7.54 -11.24
C HIS A 229 -7.14 8.53 -10.20
N ARG A 230 -7.06 9.81 -10.55
CA ARG A 230 -6.86 10.90 -9.58
C ARG A 230 -8.17 11.61 -9.33
N TYR A 231 -8.54 11.71 -8.06
CA TYR A 231 -9.68 12.50 -7.63
C TYR A 231 -9.19 13.75 -6.88
N THR A 232 -9.84 14.89 -7.10
CA THR A 232 -9.62 16.09 -6.27
C THR A 232 -10.01 15.83 -4.82
N PRO A 233 -9.62 16.69 -3.86
CA PRO A 233 -10.08 16.60 -2.47
C PRO A 233 -11.62 16.57 -2.31
N GLU A 234 -12.35 17.13 -3.27
CA GLU A 234 -13.81 17.13 -3.34
C GLU A 234 -14.41 15.88 -4.01
N GLY A 235 -13.57 14.94 -4.46
CA GLY A 235 -14.00 13.68 -5.08
C GLY A 235 -14.26 13.76 -6.59
N THR A 236 -13.79 14.80 -7.28
CA THR A 236 -13.96 14.92 -8.74
C THR A 236 -12.82 14.22 -9.47
N LEU A 237 -13.12 13.31 -10.41
CA LEU A 237 -12.10 12.71 -11.27
C LEU A 237 -11.50 13.78 -12.20
N ASP A 238 -10.21 14.04 -12.08
CA ASP A 238 -9.53 15.06 -12.89
C ASP A 238 -8.33 14.54 -13.69
N GLU A 239 -7.82 13.34 -13.37
CA GLU A 239 -6.78 12.68 -14.17
C GLU A 239 -6.94 11.16 -14.22
N VAL A 240 -6.53 10.58 -15.36
CA VAL A 240 -6.46 9.12 -15.58
C VAL A 240 -5.10 8.75 -16.17
N VAL A 241 -4.45 7.77 -15.55
CA VAL A 241 -3.22 7.11 -16.04
C VAL A 241 -3.57 5.74 -16.58
N GLU A 242 -3.31 5.53 -17.87
CA GLU A 242 -3.43 4.23 -18.53
C GLU A 242 -2.19 3.37 -18.25
N VAL A 243 -2.40 2.12 -17.86
CA VAL A 243 -1.36 1.11 -17.65
C VAL A 243 -1.68 -0.07 -18.58
N PRO A 244 -0.72 -0.58 -19.37
CA PRO A 244 -1.00 -1.59 -20.39
C PRO A 244 -1.14 -3.01 -19.81
N VAL A 245 -2.00 -3.16 -18.80
CA VAL A 245 -2.35 -4.39 -18.09
C VAL A 245 -3.81 -4.33 -17.68
N GLN A 246 -4.43 -5.46 -17.37
CA GLN A 246 -5.80 -5.51 -16.86
C GLN A 246 -5.89 -5.14 -15.38
N LYS A 247 -4.86 -5.42 -14.58
CA LYS A 247 -4.92 -5.40 -13.11
C LYS A 247 -3.81 -4.54 -12.51
N THR A 248 -4.08 -3.26 -12.37
CA THR A 248 -3.36 -2.34 -11.48
C THR A 248 -3.83 -2.55 -10.05
N THR A 249 -2.90 -2.67 -9.10
CA THR A 249 -3.20 -3.03 -7.70
C THR A 249 -2.97 -1.88 -6.73
N ALA A 250 -1.86 -1.15 -6.83
CA ALA A 250 -1.59 -0.03 -5.95
C ALA A 250 -0.61 0.96 -6.59
N CYS A 251 -0.43 2.12 -5.97
CA CYS A 251 0.50 3.13 -6.44
C CYS A 251 1.13 3.95 -5.30
N THR A 252 2.30 4.51 -5.55
CA THR A 252 3.01 5.39 -4.60
C THR A 252 3.87 6.39 -5.34
N PHE A 253 4.04 7.57 -4.77
CA PHE A 253 5.02 8.53 -5.29
C PHE A 253 6.42 8.23 -4.75
N GLY A 254 7.43 8.42 -5.59
CA GLY A 254 8.83 8.21 -5.25
C GLY A 254 9.79 8.93 -6.20
N GLY A 255 11.06 8.56 -6.09
CA GLY A 255 12.16 9.33 -6.63
C GLY A 255 12.58 10.45 -5.69
N ASP A 256 13.78 11.00 -5.88
CA ASP A 256 14.35 11.99 -4.95
C ASP A 256 13.51 13.29 -4.85
N ASP A 257 12.73 13.60 -5.89
CA ASP A 257 11.79 14.73 -5.93
C ASP A 257 10.34 14.33 -5.63
N LEU A 258 10.07 13.06 -5.32
CA LEU A 258 8.73 12.48 -5.17
C LEU A 258 7.81 12.72 -6.39
N GLY A 259 8.38 12.99 -7.58
CA GLY A 259 7.62 13.32 -8.78
C GLY A 259 7.28 12.13 -9.68
N THR A 260 7.65 10.91 -9.27
CA THR A 260 7.39 9.68 -10.04
C THR A 260 6.34 8.84 -9.33
N LEU A 261 5.20 8.60 -9.98
CA LEU A 261 4.17 7.67 -9.52
C LEU A 261 4.51 6.26 -9.99
N TYR A 262 4.88 5.39 -9.06
CA TYR A 262 5.10 3.96 -9.28
C TYR A 262 3.79 3.18 -9.09
N ILE A 263 3.59 2.16 -9.91
CA ILE A 263 2.33 1.40 -9.98
C ILE A 263 2.64 -0.09 -9.98
N THR A 264 2.06 -0.83 -9.04
CA THR A 264 2.13 -2.29 -9.00
C THR A 264 0.98 -2.92 -9.76
N THR A 265 1.20 -4.15 -10.23
CA THR A 265 0.25 -4.88 -11.06
C THR A 265 0.21 -6.35 -10.67
N SER A 266 -0.82 -7.07 -11.10
CA SER A 266 -1.06 -8.45 -10.71
C SER A 266 -1.52 -9.30 -11.89
N TRP A 267 -1.03 -10.54 -11.98
CA TRP A 267 -1.62 -11.55 -12.85
C TRP A 267 -2.37 -12.63 -12.05
N GLU A 268 -2.69 -12.35 -10.79
CA GLU A 268 -3.49 -13.23 -9.93
C GLU A 268 -4.80 -13.61 -10.62
N ASN A 269 -5.12 -14.90 -10.68
CA ASN A 269 -6.31 -15.44 -11.35
C ASN A 269 -6.38 -15.16 -12.88
N LEU A 270 -5.25 -14.92 -13.54
CA LEU A 270 -5.14 -14.92 -15.01
C LEU A 270 -4.41 -16.17 -15.50
N GLU A 271 -4.67 -16.58 -16.74
CA GLU A 271 -3.83 -17.59 -17.37
C GLU A 271 -2.45 -17.02 -17.71
N ARG A 272 -1.41 -17.85 -17.60
CA ARG A 272 -0.05 -17.41 -17.90
C ARG A 272 0.06 -16.98 -19.36
N GLY A 273 0.41 -15.71 -19.58
CA GLY A 273 0.54 -15.11 -20.92
C GLY A 273 -0.73 -14.44 -21.45
N GLU A 274 -1.85 -14.50 -20.71
CA GLU A 274 -3.08 -13.76 -21.04
C GLU A 274 -2.83 -12.24 -20.99
N ASP A 275 -2.10 -11.80 -19.97
CA ASP A 275 -1.60 -10.44 -19.82
C ASP A 275 -0.07 -10.48 -19.62
N PRO A 276 0.72 -10.40 -20.70
CA PRO A 276 2.16 -10.62 -20.63
C PRO A 276 2.94 -9.60 -19.80
N LEU A 277 2.35 -8.45 -19.47
CA LEU A 277 3.00 -7.40 -18.70
C LEU A 277 2.52 -7.35 -17.23
N ALA A 278 1.45 -8.06 -16.90
CA ALA A 278 0.93 -8.12 -15.53
C ALA A 278 1.94 -8.78 -14.58
N GLY A 279 2.16 -8.15 -13.42
CA GLY A 279 3.23 -8.49 -12.48
C GLY A 279 4.47 -7.61 -12.60
N ALA A 280 4.55 -6.74 -13.61
CA ALA A 280 5.60 -5.74 -13.73
C ALA A 280 5.30 -4.50 -12.88
N LEU A 281 6.35 -3.79 -12.48
CA LEU A 281 6.27 -2.45 -11.94
C LEU A 281 6.18 -1.44 -13.11
N PHE A 282 5.33 -0.44 -12.98
CA PHE A 282 5.19 0.67 -13.93
C PHE A 282 5.49 2.01 -13.26
N ALA A 283 5.79 3.04 -14.05
CA ALA A 283 5.99 4.40 -13.57
C ALA A 283 5.48 5.46 -14.55
N VAL A 284 5.08 6.61 -14.02
CA VAL A 284 4.77 7.82 -14.79
C VAL A 284 5.12 9.07 -13.97
N ARG A 285 5.37 10.20 -14.63
CA ARG A 285 5.49 11.51 -13.95
C ARG A 285 4.25 12.36 -14.26
N PRO A 286 3.29 12.47 -13.32
CA PRO A 286 2.03 13.15 -13.58
C PRO A 286 2.13 14.68 -13.62
N GLY A 287 3.24 15.26 -13.15
CA GLY A 287 3.42 16.71 -13.05
C GLY A 287 3.10 17.29 -11.68
N VAL A 288 2.63 16.45 -10.75
CA VAL A 288 2.55 16.72 -9.31
C VAL A 288 3.55 15.84 -8.55
N THR A 289 3.82 16.19 -7.29
CA THR A 289 4.69 15.41 -6.40
C THR A 289 3.88 14.76 -5.29
N GLY A 290 4.36 13.63 -4.80
CA GLY A 290 3.82 13.00 -3.60
C GLY A 290 4.30 13.62 -2.29
N LEU A 291 4.03 12.88 -1.22
CA LEU A 291 4.47 13.16 0.13
C LEU A 291 5.46 12.10 0.61
N PRO A 292 6.38 12.42 1.54
CA PRO A 292 7.21 11.41 2.18
C PRO A 292 6.33 10.37 2.88
N ALA A 293 6.64 9.08 2.68
CA ALA A 293 5.96 8.01 3.39
C ALA A 293 6.09 8.17 4.90
N ARG A 294 4.97 8.07 5.62
CA ARG A 294 4.97 8.11 7.08
C ARG A 294 5.58 6.82 7.63
N PRO A 295 6.57 6.91 8.52
CA PRO A 295 7.14 5.72 9.13
C PRO A 295 6.27 5.22 10.28
N PHE A 296 6.33 3.92 10.54
CA PHE A 296 5.94 3.37 11.83
C PHE A 296 6.92 3.89 12.90
N ALA A 297 6.38 4.43 14.00
CA ALA A 297 7.17 5.05 15.05
C ALA A 297 7.83 4.04 16.00
N GLY A 298 7.48 2.75 15.88
CA GLY A 298 8.06 1.65 16.64
C GLY A 298 8.99 0.77 15.81
#